data_AF-A0A3E2JMB3-F1
#
_entry.id   AF-A0A3E2JMB3-F1
#
_cell.length_a   1.000
_cell.length_b   1.000
_cell.length_c   1.000
_cell.angle_alpha   90.00
_cell.angle_beta   90.00
_cell.angle_gamma   90.00
#
_symmetry.space_group_name_H-M   'P 1'
#
loop_
_entity.id
_entity.type
_entity.pdbx_description
1 polymer ?
#
loop_
_entity_poly.entity_id
_entity_poly.type
_entity_poly.pdbx_seq_one_letter_code
_entity_poly.pdbx_strand_id
1 'polypeptide(L)'
;MADFQEKNKEMTQDLKTRRSMLQFIFPFMMENSKTKEFTSRLLEDGFGFFDLKDMEQQDAFYGGIKVSHRTLEKFFLPNIEPILFPRNIQSKEGIRRFTKNLELESSFQSPHLQTDFTINSIDIMLCPFHIGMMNIRVTLPEELDYNDVLYFADTFRVLEPIVEDEESTKIGCANGSYTKVKDFIFNELIPNLTDFIDQQESNATYFGSLPFFIDERMYVVGHISLDEDSSITKTDLYRASQLNGYDLDGKPYVGALNPAYIDRHYKKTSMIAGGMKLILSQASTISPV
;
A
#
# COMPACT_ATOMS: atom_id res chain seq x y z
N MET A 1 26.46 25.76 11.74
CA MET A 1 25.51 24.66 11.51
C MET A 1 24.48 24.76 12.61
N ALA A 2 23.25 25.11 12.27
CA ALA A 2 22.19 25.26 13.26
C ALA A 2 21.78 23.86 13.72
N ASP A 3 21.65 23.69 15.03
CA ASP A 3 21.26 22.43 15.66
C ASP A 3 19.77 22.19 15.37
N PHE A 4 19.48 21.44 14.30
CA PHE A 4 18.13 21.15 13.83
C PHE A 4 17.42 20.07 14.68
N GLN A 5 18.12 19.45 15.63
CA GLN A 5 17.61 18.31 16.40
C GLN A 5 16.74 18.69 17.61
N GLU A 6 16.82 19.91 18.13
CA GLU A 6 16.23 20.27 19.43
C GLU A 6 14.69 20.40 19.48
N LYS A 7 13.94 20.29 18.36
CA LYS A 7 12.47 20.53 18.36
C LYS A 7 11.56 19.39 17.89
N ASN A 8 12.10 18.28 17.36
CA ASN A 8 11.25 17.17 16.89
C ASN A 8 10.65 16.36 18.05
N LYS A 9 11.42 16.17 19.14
CA LYS A 9 11.05 15.25 20.23
C LYS A 9 9.84 15.70 21.06
N GLU A 10 9.58 17.00 21.12
CA GLU A 10 8.38 17.54 21.80
C GLU A 10 7.10 17.42 20.95
N MET A 11 7.24 17.10 19.65
CA MET A 11 6.13 17.06 18.70
C MET A 11 5.71 15.63 18.32
N THR A 12 6.42 14.62 18.80
CA THR A 12 6.11 13.21 18.58
C THR A 12 5.70 12.55 19.89
N GLN A 13 4.82 11.56 19.79
CA GLN A 13 4.39 10.74 20.93
C GLN A 13 4.72 9.28 20.65
N ASP A 14 5.01 8.54 21.72
CA ASP A 14 5.20 7.09 21.64
C ASP A 14 3.80 6.44 21.65
N LEU A 15 3.28 6.20 20.44
CA LEU A 15 1.98 5.58 20.22
C LEU A 15 2.17 4.11 19.85
N LYS A 16 1.39 3.23 20.48
CA LYS A 16 1.34 1.80 20.14
C LYS A 16 0.17 1.50 19.22
N THR A 17 0.42 0.62 18.25
CA THR A 17 -0.59 0.19 17.30
C THR A 17 -1.17 -1.16 17.70
N ARG A 18 -2.50 -1.28 17.73
CA ARG A 18 -3.17 -2.57 17.90
C ARG A 18 -3.24 -3.36 16.60
N ARG A 19 -3.45 -2.66 15.49
CA ARG A 19 -3.56 -3.28 14.17
C ARG A 19 -3.12 -2.32 13.09
N SER A 20 -2.26 -2.80 12.21
CA SER A 20 -1.71 -2.00 11.12
C SER A 20 -1.84 -2.77 9.81
N MET A 21 -2.69 -2.25 8.92
CA MET A 21 -2.95 -2.81 7.60
C MET A 21 -2.60 -1.79 6.54
N LEU A 22 -1.73 -2.16 5.63
CA LEU A 22 -1.19 -1.30 4.59
C LEU A 22 -1.53 -1.89 3.22
N GLN A 23 -1.83 -1.02 2.26
CA GLN A 23 -2.02 -1.37 0.86
C GLN A 23 -1.02 -0.59 0.03
N PHE A 24 -0.20 -1.30 -0.75
CA PHE A 24 0.78 -0.72 -1.64
C PHE A 24 0.29 -0.86 -3.08
N ILE A 25 -0.01 0.27 -3.70
CA ILE A 25 -0.65 0.34 -5.02
C ILE A 25 0.36 0.86 -6.03
N PHE A 26 0.51 0.13 -7.12
CA PHE A 26 1.47 0.43 -8.16
C PHE A 26 0.84 0.37 -9.55
N PRO A 27 0.73 1.49 -10.28
CA PRO A 27 0.25 1.50 -11.66
C PRO A 27 1.37 1.12 -12.64
N PHE A 28 1.03 0.40 -13.70
CA PHE A 28 1.96 -0.01 -14.76
C PHE A 28 1.27 -0.02 -16.12
N MET A 29 2.06 0.14 -17.19
CA MET A 29 1.56 0.00 -18.56
C MET A 29 1.65 -1.43 -19.03
N MET A 30 0.54 -1.94 -19.55
CA MET A 30 0.45 -3.24 -20.20
C MET A 30 0.89 -3.13 -21.66
N GLU A 31 1.55 -4.15 -22.17
CA GLU A 31 1.76 -4.28 -23.61
C GLU A 31 0.42 -4.49 -24.33
N ASN A 32 0.15 -3.66 -25.34
CA ASN A 32 -1.16 -3.54 -26.01
C ASN A 32 -1.74 -4.88 -26.51
N SER A 33 -0.88 -5.81 -26.93
CA SER A 33 -1.26 -7.11 -27.50
C SER A 33 -1.43 -8.23 -26.46
N LYS A 34 -0.88 -8.06 -25.25
CA LYS A 34 -0.73 -9.16 -24.29
C LYS A 34 -1.79 -9.24 -23.20
N THR A 35 -2.73 -8.31 -23.14
CA THR A 35 -3.76 -8.26 -22.08
C THR A 35 -4.55 -9.57 -21.92
N LYS A 36 -4.90 -10.24 -23.03
CA LYS A 36 -5.63 -11.53 -22.99
C LYS A 36 -4.76 -12.67 -22.48
N GLU A 37 -3.51 -12.71 -22.91
CA GLU A 37 -2.53 -13.70 -22.47
C GLU A 37 -2.28 -13.54 -20.98
N PHE A 38 -2.05 -12.31 -20.52
CA PHE A 38 -1.87 -12.01 -19.10
C PHE A 38 -3.09 -12.39 -18.26
N THR A 39 -4.31 -12.12 -18.75
CA THR A 39 -5.54 -12.55 -18.08
C THR A 39 -5.57 -14.08 -17.89
N SER A 40 -5.19 -14.83 -18.94
CA SER A 40 -5.16 -16.30 -18.88
C SER A 40 -4.10 -16.78 -17.89
N ARG A 41 -2.92 -16.14 -17.93
CA ARG A 41 -1.80 -16.43 -17.04
C ARG A 41 -2.15 -16.19 -15.56
N LEU A 42 -2.82 -15.08 -15.25
CA LEU A 42 -3.27 -14.79 -13.88
C LEU A 42 -4.17 -15.92 -13.34
N LEU A 43 -5.10 -16.43 -14.17
CA LEU A 43 -5.95 -17.54 -13.77
C LEU A 43 -5.15 -18.84 -13.56
N GLU A 44 -4.18 -19.12 -14.43
CA GLU A 44 -3.28 -20.28 -14.30
C GLU A 44 -2.43 -20.20 -13.03
N ASP A 45 -1.97 -19.00 -12.66
CA ASP A 45 -1.20 -18.74 -11.45
C ASP A 45 -2.07 -18.69 -10.18
N GLY A 46 -3.36 -19.03 -10.28
CA GLY A 46 -4.28 -19.19 -9.16
C GLY A 46 -4.96 -17.91 -8.68
N PHE A 47 -5.00 -16.86 -9.50
CA PHE A 47 -5.81 -15.68 -9.20
C PHE A 47 -7.29 -15.95 -9.46
N GLY A 48 -8.14 -15.51 -8.54
CA GLY A 48 -9.59 -15.47 -8.71
C GLY A 48 -10.02 -14.15 -9.35
N PHE A 49 -11.01 -14.19 -10.24
CA PHE A 49 -11.66 -12.98 -10.74
C PHE A 49 -12.59 -12.42 -9.67
N PHE A 50 -12.46 -11.12 -9.36
CA PHE A 50 -13.31 -10.47 -8.38
C PHE A 50 -14.72 -10.28 -8.94
N ASP A 51 -15.71 -10.86 -8.26
CA ASP A 51 -17.12 -10.68 -8.57
C ASP A 51 -17.86 -10.20 -7.33
N LEU A 52 -18.48 -9.02 -7.43
CA LEU A 52 -19.24 -8.44 -6.33
C LEU A 52 -20.45 -9.32 -5.93
N LYS A 53 -20.96 -10.15 -6.83
CA LYS A 53 -22.06 -11.08 -6.55
C LYS A 53 -21.59 -12.40 -5.92
N ASP A 54 -20.31 -12.70 -5.99
CA ASP A 54 -19.72 -13.81 -5.28
C ASP A 54 -19.52 -13.42 -3.80
N MET A 55 -20.38 -13.97 -2.94
CA MET A 55 -20.38 -13.65 -1.51
C MET A 55 -19.29 -14.41 -0.75
N GLU A 56 -18.70 -15.45 -1.33
CA GLU A 56 -17.58 -16.17 -0.74
C GLU A 56 -16.30 -15.31 -0.73
N GLN A 57 -16.24 -14.29 -1.58
CA GLN A 57 -15.10 -13.38 -1.66
C GLN A 57 -15.09 -12.28 -0.57
N GLN A 58 -16.15 -12.17 0.26
CA GLN A 58 -16.30 -11.08 1.23
C GLN A 58 -15.23 -11.06 2.33
N ASP A 59 -14.68 -12.21 2.70
CA ASP A 59 -13.65 -12.37 3.72
C ASP A 59 -12.39 -13.08 3.19
N ALA A 60 -12.37 -13.44 1.90
CA ALA A 60 -11.31 -14.25 1.31
C ALA A 60 -9.94 -13.56 1.18
N PHE A 61 -9.88 -12.22 1.14
CA PHE A 61 -8.68 -11.49 0.67
C PHE A 61 -8.20 -10.37 1.59
N TYR A 62 -8.87 -10.11 2.71
CA TYR A 62 -8.72 -8.84 3.46
C TYR A 62 -8.07 -9.01 4.85
N GLY A 63 -7.18 -9.99 5.03
CA GLY A 63 -6.40 -10.17 6.26
C GLY A 63 -7.28 -10.33 7.51
N GLY A 64 -8.35 -11.13 7.40
CA GLY A 64 -9.33 -11.35 8.48
C GLY A 64 -10.37 -10.24 8.65
N ILE A 65 -10.48 -9.28 7.73
CA ILE A 65 -11.60 -8.33 7.67
C ILE A 65 -12.67 -8.83 6.70
N LYS A 66 -13.94 -8.61 7.05
CA LYS A 66 -15.05 -8.86 6.13
C LYS A 66 -15.48 -7.57 5.44
N VAL A 67 -15.46 -7.57 4.12
CA VAL A 67 -15.96 -6.48 3.28
C VAL A 67 -17.35 -6.82 2.76
N SER A 68 -18.36 -6.04 3.20
CA SER A 68 -19.73 -6.24 2.75
C SER A 68 -19.91 -5.82 1.29
N HIS A 69 -20.02 -6.81 0.39
CA HIS A 69 -20.30 -6.56 -1.03
C HIS A 69 -21.63 -5.85 -1.25
N ARG A 70 -22.64 -6.19 -0.45
CA ARG A 70 -23.95 -5.52 -0.50
C ARG A 70 -23.86 -4.04 -0.15
N THR A 71 -22.96 -3.69 0.78
CA THR A 71 -22.72 -2.30 1.15
C THR A 71 -21.94 -1.59 0.05
N LEU A 72 -20.90 -2.22 -0.51
CA LEU A 72 -20.15 -1.72 -1.66
C LEU A 72 -21.06 -1.41 -2.85
N GLU A 73 -21.95 -2.34 -3.23
CA GLU A 73 -22.90 -2.15 -4.34
C GLU A 73 -23.74 -0.88 -4.18
N LYS A 74 -24.16 -0.57 -2.94
CA LYS A 74 -24.98 0.61 -2.64
C LYS A 74 -24.21 1.94 -2.65
N PHE A 75 -22.88 1.91 -2.57
CA PHE A 75 -22.07 3.12 -2.56
C PHE A 75 -21.88 3.72 -3.96
N PHE A 76 -22.11 2.95 -5.01
CA PHE A 76 -21.87 3.39 -6.39
C PHE A 76 -23.18 3.59 -7.17
N LEU A 77 -23.14 4.51 -8.12
CA LEU A 77 -24.27 4.73 -9.02
C LEU A 77 -24.44 3.51 -9.96
N PRO A 78 -25.68 3.12 -10.33
CA PRO A 78 -25.93 1.93 -11.16
C PRO A 78 -25.21 1.91 -12.52
N ASN A 79 -24.86 3.08 -13.06
CA ASN A 79 -24.13 3.21 -14.32
C ASN A 79 -22.60 3.12 -14.15
N ILE A 80 -22.09 3.27 -12.94
CA ILE A 80 -20.66 3.18 -12.60
C ILE A 80 -20.30 1.77 -12.12
N GLU A 81 -21.23 1.10 -11.42
CA GLU A 81 -21.02 -0.26 -10.90
C GLU A 81 -20.52 -1.26 -11.97
N PRO A 82 -21.10 -1.35 -13.18
CA PRO A 82 -20.61 -2.27 -14.21
C PRO A 82 -19.19 -1.97 -14.72
N ILE A 83 -18.72 -0.73 -14.55
CA ILE A 83 -17.37 -0.30 -14.90
C ILE A 83 -16.40 -0.68 -13.78
N LEU A 84 -16.75 -0.45 -12.52
CA LEU A 84 -15.90 -0.76 -11.37
C LEU A 84 -15.85 -2.26 -11.04
N PHE A 85 -16.96 -2.96 -11.26
CA PHE A 85 -17.17 -4.37 -10.94
C PHE A 85 -17.80 -5.10 -12.12
N PRO A 86 -17.06 -5.27 -13.23
CA PRO A 86 -17.58 -5.96 -14.40
C PRO A 86 -17.89 -7.42 -14.07
N ARG A 87 -19.06 -7.92 -14.50
CA ARG A 87 -19.44 -9.34 -14.30
C ARG A 87 -18.74 -10.30 -15.26
N ASN A 88 -18.15 -9.76 -16.32
CA ASN A 88 -17.50 -10.56 -17.34
C ASN A 88 -16.01 -10.22 -17.38
N ILE A 89 -15.19 -11.24 -17.15
CA ILE A 89 -13.72 -11.21 -17.26
C ILE A 89 -13.22 -10.73 -18.64
N GLN A 90 -14.04 -10.82 -19.69
CA GLN A 90 -13.72 -10.33 -21.03
C GLN A 90 -14.14 -8.86 -21.27
N SER A 91 -14.77 -8.20 -20.30
CA SER A 91 -15.20 -6.80 -20.42
C SER A 91 -14.01 -5.86 -20.40
N LYS A 92 -13.57 -5.41 -21.59
CA LYS A 92 -12.43 -4.50 -21.74
C LYS A 92 -12.68 -3.08 -21.27
N GLU A 93 -13.95 -2.69 -21.13
CA GLU A 93 -14.38 -1.35 -20.73
C GLU A 93 -14.43 -1.17 -19.21
N GLY A 94 -14.41 -2.28 -18.45
CA GLY A 94 -14.42 -2.28 -16.99
C GLY A 94 -13.05 -2.51 -16.36
N ILE A 95 -12.96 -2.21 -15.06
CA ILE A 95 -11.81 -2.54 -14.20
C ILE A 95 -11.91 -4.01 -13.83
N ARG A 96 -11.13 -4.84 -14.50
CA ARG A 96 -11.11 -6.28 -14.24
C ARG A 96 -10.10 -6.58 -13.15
N ARG A 97 -10.58 -6.94 -11.97
CA ARG A 97 -9.74 -7.24 -10.81
C ARG A 97 -9.54 -8.74 -10.66
N PHE A 98 -8.29 -9.13 -10.51
CA PHE A 98 -7.84 -10.48 -10.22
C PHE A 98 -7.16 -10.45 -8.86
N THR A 99 -7.53 -11.36 -7.96
CA THR A 99 -6.99 -11.39 -6.61
C THR A 99 -6.51 -12.77 -6.27
N LYS A 100 -5.34 -12.85 -5.63
CA LYS A 100 -4.78 -14.08 -5.09
C LYS A 100 -4.53 -13.90 -3.60
N ASN A 101 -5.07 -14.83 -2.80
CA ASN A 101 -4.69 -14.94 -1.40
C ASN A 101 -3.32 -15.62 -1.32
N LEU A 102 -2.42 -15.07 -0.51
CA LEU A 102 -1.06 -15.57 -0.32
C LEU A 102 -0.81 -16.01 1.12
N GLU A 103 -1.22 -15.20 2.11
CA GLU A 103 -0.80 -15.31 3.52
C GLU A 103 0.70 -15.61 3.65
N LEU A 104 1.53 -14.88 2.90
CA LEU A 104 2.97 -15.06 2.88
C LEU A 104 3.59 -14.32 4.07
N GLU A 105 4.13 -15.08 5.02
CA GLU A 105 4.96 -14.56 6.11
C GLU A 105 6.32 -14.08 5.56
N SER A 106 6.75 -12.92 6.02
CA SER A 106 7.98 -12.27 5.56
C SER A 106 8.62 -11.47 6.68
N SER A 107 9.93 -11.28 6.59
CA SER A 107 10.69 -10.46 7.51
C SER A 107 11.18 -9.19 6.81
N PHE A 108 11.16 -8.08 7.51
CA PHE A 108 11.68 -6.80 7.06
C PHE A 108 12.85 -6.38 7.95
N GLN A 109 13.97 -6.05 7.31
CA GLN A 109 15.16 -5.55 7.98
C GLN A 109 15.62 -4.27 7.30
N SER A 110 15.90 -3.25 8.10
CA SER A 110 16.36 -1.93 7.68
C SER A 110 17.18 -1.32 8.83
N PRO A 111 17.86 -0.16 8.66
CA PRO A 111 18.71 0.42 9.69
C PRO A 111 18.00 0.69 11.02
N HIS A 112 16.73 1.09 10.97
CA HIS A 112 15.97 1.52 12.15
C HIS A 112 14.82 0.60 12.52
N LEU A 113 14.54 -0.43 11.71
CA LEU A 113 13.43 -1.35 11.94
C LEU A 113 13.80 -2.77 11.53
N GLN A 114 13.56 -3.69 12.45
CA GLN A 114 13.48 -5.12 12.19
C GLN A 114 12.12 -5.62 12.68
N THR A 115 11.29 -6.12 11.77
CA THR A 115 9.95 -6.62 12.08
C THR A 115 9.55 -7.72 11.11
N ASP A 116 8.64 -8.58 11.52
CA ASP A 116 7.94 -9.46 10.60
C ASP A 116 6.71 -8.75 10.01
N PHE A 117 6.16 -9.29 8.94
CA PHE A 117 4.92 -8.86 8.31
C PHE A 117 4.31 -9.99 7.47
N THR A 118 3.03 -9.85 7.13
CA THR A 118 2.32 -10.82 6.29
C THR A 118 1.79 -10.13 5.04
N ILE A 119 2.13 -10.65 3.86
CA ILE A 119 1.42 -10.32 2.62
C ILE A 119 0.14 -11.14 2.59
N ASN A 120 -1.00 -10.52 2.88
CA ASN A 120 -2.27 -11.23 2.90
C ASN A 120 -2.72 -11.59 1.48
N SER A 121 -2.69 -10.61 0.58
CA SER A 121 -3.15 -10.81 -0.80
C SER A 121 -2.51 -9.83 -1.76
N ILE A 122 -2.57 -10.19 -3.04
CA ILE A 122 -2.22 -9.34 -4.16
C ILE A 122 -3.42 -9.22 -5.11
N ASP A 123 -3.71 -8.01 -5.56
CA ASP A 123 -4.62 -7.75 -6.67
C ASP A 123 -3.86 -7.29 -7.91
N ILE A 124 -4.32 -7.71 -9.07
CA ILE A 124 -4.01 -7.12 -10.36
C ILE A 124 -5.31 -6.61 -10.98
N MET A 125 -5.39 -5.30 -11.18
CA MET A 125 -6.52 -4.62 -11.81
C MET A 125 -6.14 -4.24 -13.23
N LEU A 126 -6.81 -4.81 -14.21
CA LEU A 126 -6.66 -4.46 -15.62
C LEU A 126 -7.74 -3.44 -15.97
N CYS A 127 -7.32 -2.19 -16.11
CA CYS A 127 -8.17 -1.07 -16.47
C CYS A 127 -8.30 -0.93 -18.00
N PRO A 128 -9.26 -0.12 -18.47
CA PRO A 128 -9.28 0.35 -19.85
C PRO A 128 -7.96 1.05 -20.24
N PHE A 129 -7.69 1.13 -21.54
CA PHE A 129 -6.50 1.82 -22.11
C PHE A 129 -5.15 1.22 -21.70
N HIS A 130 -5.10 -0.09 -21.44
CA HIS A 130 -3.85 -0.82 -21.16
C HIS A 130 -3.15 -0.38 -19.87
N ILE A 131 -3.89 0.21 -18.93
CA ILE A 131 -3.39 0.52 -17.60
C ILE A 131 -3.61 -0.70 -16.70
N GLY A 132 -2.54 -1.19 -16.07
CA GLY A 132 -2.59 -2.15 -14.97
C GLY A 132 -2.40 -1.43 -13.64
N MET A 133 -3.01 -1.93 -12.57
CA MET A 133 -2.67 -1.56 -11.20
C MET A 133 -2.48 -2.81 -10.36
N MET A 134 -1.35 -2.89 -9.68
CA MET A 134 -1.08 -3.90 -8.67
C MET A 134 -1.43 -3.33 -7.29
N ASN A 135 -2.02 -4.14 -6.41
CA ASN A 135 -2.27 -3.77 -5.03
C ASN A 135 -1.83 -4.89 -4.10
N ILE A 136 -0.89 -4.61 -3.21
CA ILE A 136 -0.35 -5.58 -2.25
C ILE A 136 -0.90 -5.24 -0.87
N ARG A 137 -1.62 -6.17 -0.25
CA ARG A 137 -2.16 -6.01 1.11
C ARG A 137 -1.21 -6.61 2.13
N VAL A 138 -0.83 -5.81 3.11
CA VAL A 138 0.12 -6.16 4.15
C VAL A 138 -0.51 -5.95 5.51
N THR A 139 -0.30 -6.92 6.41
CA THR A 139 -0.58 -6.76 7.84
C THR A 139 0.75 -6.76 8.58
N LEU A 140 0.92 -5.79 9.47
CA LEU A 140 2.04 -5.73 10.40
C LEU A 140 1.63 -6.33 11.77
N PRO A 141 2.61 -6.82 12.57
CA PRO A 141 2.39 -7.26 13.94
C PRO A 141 1.65 -6.25 14.80
N GLU A 142 0.91 -6.75 15.78
CA GLU A 142 0.34 -5.94 16.85
C GLU A 142 1.45 -5.37 17.74
N GLU A 143 1.15 -4.30 18.47
CA GLU A 143 2.04 -3.63 19.44
C GLU A 143 3.32 -2.99 18.85
N LEU A 144 3.40 -2.86 17.52
CA LEU A 144 4.41 -2.06 16.84
C LEU A 144 4.26 -0.57 17.19
N ASP A 145 5.39 0.15 17.25
CA ASP A 145 5.33 1.60 17.41
C ASP A 145 4.72 2.23 16.16
N TYR A 146 3.95 3.28 16.36
CA TYR A 146 3.39 4.07 15.26
C TYR A 146 4.49 4.57 14.31
N ASN A 147 5.66 4.91 14.86
CA ASN A 147 6.83 5.31 14.09
C ASN A 147 7.35 4.18 13.20
N ASP A 148 7.40 2.94 13.70
CA ASP A 148 7.80 1.76 12.94
C ASP A 148 6.85 1.51 11.77
N VAL A 149 5.55 1.65 11.99
CA VAL A 149 4.54 1.46 10.93
C VAL A 149 4.71 2.49 9.82
N LEU A 150 4.93 3.76 10.16
CA LEU A 150 5.17 4.81 9.18
C LEU A 150 6.49 4.58 8.43
N TYR A 151 7.55 4.19 9.15
CA TYR A 151 8.86 3.93 8.57
C TYR A 151 8.83 2.72 7.63
N PHE A 152 8.23 1.61 8.05
CA PHE A 152 7.99 0.44 7.19
C PHE A 152 7.28 0.86 5.91
N ALA A 153 6.19 1.64 6.02
CA ALA A 153 5.42 2.08 4.87
C ALA A 153 6.22 2.97 3.92
N ASP A 154 7.06 3.87 4.44
CA ASP A 154 7.90 4.77 3.64
C ASP A 154 9.03 4.03 2.93
N THR A 155 9.63 3.03 3.59
CA THR A 155 10.74 2.26 3.01
C THR A 155 10.22 1.18 2.05
N PHE A 156 9.19 0.42 2.44
CA PHE A 156 8.66 -0.68 1.62
C PHE A 156 7.98 -0.18 0.34
N ARG A 157 7.50 1.07 0.29
CA ARG A 157 6.94 1.62 -0.95
C ARG A 157 7.99 1.87 -2.02
N VAL A 158 9.28 1.92 -1.70
CA VAL A 158 10.36 2.19 -2.67
C VAL A 158 10.71 0.91 -3.43
N LEU A 159 10.39 0.86 -4.71
CA LEU A 159 10.62 -0.31 -5.58
C LEU A 159 12.10 -0.52 -5.89
N GLU A 160 12.77 0.57 -6.28
CA GLU A 160 14.21 0.61 -6.52
C GLU A 160 14.81 1.77 -5.70
N PRO A 161 15.85 1.52 -4.89
CA PRO A 161 16.53 2.57 -4.16
C PRO A 161 17.34 3.43 -5.13
N ILE A 162 17.21 4.77 -5.02
CA ILE A 162 17.96 5.73 -5.85
C ILE A 162 19.19 6.26 -5.07
N VAL A 163 19.17 6.15 -3.74
CA VAL A 163 20.19 6.68 -2.83
C VAL A 163 20.82 5.54 -2.02
N GLU A 164 22.13 5.58 -1.78
CA GLU A 164 22.89 4.57 -1.03
C GLU A 164 22.27 4.24 0.36
N ASP A 165 21.63 5.22 1.03
CA ASP A 165 20.98 5.01 2.33
C ASP A 165 19.76 4.06 2.24
N GLU A 166 19.07 4.00 1.10
CA GLU A 166 17.94 3.09 0.85
C GLU A 166 18.40 1.65 0.53
N GLU A 167 19.69 1.43 0.20
CA GLU A 167 20.25 0.10 -0.16
C GLU A 167 20.38 -0.88 1.02
N SER A 168 20.13 -0.42 2.25
CA SER A 168 20.27 -1.20 3.47
C SER A 168 19.05 -2.07 3.82
N THR A 169 17.97 -1.97 3.03
CA THR A 169 16.73 -2.72 3.27
C THR A 169 16.84 -4.15 2.75
N LYS A 170 16.37 -5.11 3.55
CA LYS A 170 16.24 -6.52 3.18
C LYS A 170 14.86 -7.04 3.51
N ILE A 171 14.28 -7.73 2.55
CA ILE A 171 13.04 -8.49 2.69
C ILE A 171 13.40 -9.95 2.67
N GLY A 172 12.97 -10.70 3.69
CA GLY A 172 13.14 -12.15 3.77
C GLY A 172 11.81 -12.86 3.61
N CYS A 173 11.80 -13.99 2.93
CA CYS A 173 10.69 -14.93 2.89
C CYS A 173 11.25 -16.36 2.90
N ALA A 174 10.38 -17.37 2.89
CA ALA A 174 10.80 -18.78 2.89
C ALA A 174 11.73 -19.15 1.72
N ASN A 175 11.58 -18.50 0.56
CA ASN A 175 12.28 -18.83 -0.67
C ASN A 175 13.59 -18.05 -0.87
N GLY A 176 13.85 -17.00 -0.07
CA GLY A 176 15.07 -16.20 -0.23
C GLY A 176 15.04 -14.87 0.49
N SER A 177 16.02 -14.03 0.18
CA SER A 177 16.11 -12.66 0.67
C SER A 177 16.44 -11.71 -0.47
N TYR A 178 15.80 -10.55 -0.43
CA TYR A 178 15.80 -9.54 -1.48
C TYR A 178 16.23 -8.19 -0.91
N THR A 179 17.12 -7.49 -1.61
CA THR A 179 17.54 -6.12 -1.25
C THR A 179 16.72 -5.05 -1.96
N LYS A 180 15.88 -5.44 -2.92
CA LYS A 180 14.96 -4.55 -3.65
C LYS A 180 13.54 -5.06 -3.52
N VAL A 181 12.61 -4.16 -3.21
CA VAL A 181 11.17 -4.49 -3.15
C VAL A 181 10.68 -4.97 -4.52
N LYS A 182 11.17 -4.36 -5.61
CA LYS A 182 10.87 -4.82 -6.98
C LYS A 182 11.18 -6.30 -7.18
N ASP A 183 12.37 -6.73 -6.81
CA ASP A 183 12.82 -8.10 -7.02
C ASP A 183 12.02 -9.07 -6.16
N PHE A 184 11.68 -8.68 -4.92
CA PHE A 184 10.76 -9.45 -4.09
C PHE A 184 9.40 -9.63 -4.77
N ILE A 185 8.81 -8.55 -5.30
CA ILE A 185 7.50 -8.61 -5.97
C ILE A 185 7.55 -9.52 -7.21
N PHE A 186 8.53 -9.32 -8.10
CA PHE A 186 8.60 -10.01 -9.37
C PHE A 186 9.09 -11.45 -9.28
N ASN A 187 9.75 -11.85 -8.19
CA ASN A 187 10.18 -13.23 -7.99
C ASN A 187 9.22 -14.03 -7.09
N GLU A 188 8.61 -13.41 -6.08
CA GLU A 188 7.77 -14.12 -5.10
C GLU A 188 6.27 -13.92 -5.33
N LEU A 189 5.83 -12.68 -5.58
CA LEU A 189 4.39 -12.37 -5.56
C LEU A 189 3.74 -12.58 -6.92
N ILE A 190 4.40 -12.14 -7.99
CA ILE A 190 3.90 -12.27 -9.35
C ILE A 190 5.03 -12.54 -10.36
N PRO A 191 5.51 -13.80 -10.40
CA PRO A 191 6.50 -14.23 -11.38
C PRO A 191 6.07 -13.89 -12.81
N ASN A 192 7.02 -13.40 -13.61
CA ASN A 192 6.85 -13.10 -15.04
C ASN A 192 5.95 -11.89 -15.36
N LEU A 193 5.59 -11.04 -14.39
CA LEU A 193 4.85 -9.80 -14.66
C LEU A 193 5.56 -8.93 -15.72
N THR A 194 6.88 -8.91 -15.71
CA THR A 194 7.72 -8.14 -16.64
C THR A 194 7.51 -8.49 -18.12
N ASP A 195 7.04 -9.71 -18.41
CA ASP A 195 6.77 -10.17 -19.79
C ASP A 195 5.53 -9.51 -20.38
N PHE A 196 4.70 -8.89 -19.54
CA PHE A 196 3.41 -8.29 -19.91
C PHE A 196 3.40 -6.76 -19.82
N ILE A 197 4.47 -6.16 -19.29
CA ILE A 197 4.63 -4.72 -19.12
C ILE A 197 5.27 -4.12 -20.39
N ASP A 198 4.77 -2.97 -20.85
CA ASP A 198 5.28 -2.29 -22.05
C ASP A 198 6.61 -1.58 -21.81
N GLN A 199 7.73 -2.24 -22.10
CA GLN A 199 9.08 -1.71 -21.87
C GLN A 199 9.49 -0.55 -22.80
N GLN A 200 8.67 -0.12 -23.77
CA GLN A 200 9.11 0.84 -24.80
C GLN A 200 9.30 2.29 -24.30
N GLU A 201 8.78 2.67 -23.14
CA GLU A 201 9.03 3.99 -22.53
C GLU A 201 10.31 4.06 -21.65
N SER A 202 11.13 3.00 -21.59
CA SER A 202 12.40 3.01 -20.84
C SER A 202 13.53 3.86 -21.48
N ASN A 203 13.22 4.63 -22.54
CA ASN A 203 14.16 5.48 -23.28
C ASN A 203 14.14 6.96 -22.84
N ALA A 204 13.34 7.33 -21.84
CA ALA A 204 13.44 8.64 -21.21
C ALA A 204 14.65 8.66 -20.26
N THR A 205 15.47 9.70 -20.34
CA THR A 205 16.74 9.97 -19.62
C THR A 205 16.65 10.05 -18.08
N TYR A 206 15.79 9.26 -17.45
CA TYR A 206 15.66 9.13 -16.00
C TYR A 206 16.21 7.77 -15.56
N PHE A 207 16.95 7.76 -14.46
CA PHE A 207 17.64 6.60 -13.86
C PHE A 207 16.64 5.57 -13.30
N GLY A 208 15.83 4.94 -14.16
CA GLY A 208 14.88 3.90 -13.75
C GLY A 208 14.70 2.84 -14.83
N SER A 209 14.60 1.58 -14.41
CA SER A 209 14.67 0.42 -15.31
C SER A 209 13.35 0.06 -15.99
N LEU A 210 12.28 0.85 -15.78
CA LEU A 210 10.92 0.40 -16.01
C LEU A 210 10.00 1.51 -16.56
N PRO A 211 9.02 1.14 -17.41
CA PRO A 211 8.15 2.05 -18.16
C PRO A 211 6.98 2.52 -17.29
N PHE A 212 7.28 3.42 -16.36
CA PHE A 212 6.41 3.71 -15.22
C PHE A 212 5.92 5.15 -15.18
N PHE A 213 4.70 5.32 -14.65
CA PHE A 213 4.04 6.63 -14.57
C PHE A 213 4.57 7.55 -13.47
N ILE A 214 5.28 7.03 -12.45
CA ILE A 214 5.63 7.77 -11.22
C ILE A 214 6.96 7.25 -10.64
N ASP A 215 7.80 8.18 -10.19
CA ASP A 215 9.05 8.00 -9.45
C ASP A 215 9.03 6.78 -8.51
N GLU A 216 9.58 5.63 -8.90
CA GLU A 216 10.28 4.71 -7.98
C GLU A 216 9.43 3.99 -6.92
N ARG A 217 8.20 4.43 -6.69
CA ARG A 217 7.51 4.35 -5.40
C ARG A 217 6.03 4.01 -5.57
N MET A 218 5.55 3.13 -4.72
CA MET A 218 4.15 2.74 -4.63
C MET A 218 3.34 3.78 -3.85
N TYR A 219 2.07 3.94 -4.22
CA TYR A 219 1.10 4.62 -3.37
C TYR A 219 0.79 3.77 -2.14
N VAL A 220 0.55 4.42 -1.00
CA VAL A 220 0.24 3.73 0.25
C VAL A 220 -1.13 4.15 0.77
N VAL A 221 -1.96 3.16 1.10
CA VAL A 221 -3.19 3.36 1.86
C VAL A 221 -3.07 2.59 3.18
N GLY A 222 -3.11 3.31 4.30
CA GLY A 222 -2.99 2.73 5.63
C GLY A 222 -4.30 2.75 6.42
N HIS A 223 -4.57 1.64 7.10
CA HIS A 223 -5.51 1.54 8.20
C HIS A 223 -4.72 1.17 9.46
N ILE A 224 -4.57 2.14 10.35
CA ILE A 224 -3.80 1.99 11.59
C ILE A 224 -4.78 2.19 12.75
N SER A 225 -4.89 1.20 13.62
CA SER A 225 -5.66 1.27 14.86
C SER A 225 -4.70 1.43 16.02
N LEU A 226 -4.94 2.43 16.85
CA LEU A 226 -4.18 2.70 18.07
C LEU A 226 -4.93 2.21 19.30
N ASP A 227 -4.26 2.21 20.44
CA ASP A 227 -4.91 1.96 21.72
C ASP A 227 -6.02 2.97 22.02
N GLU A 228 -7.05 2.51 22.73
CA GLU A 228 -8.24 3.31 23.08
C GLU A 228 -7.90 4.60 23.83
N ASP A 229 -6.90 4.54 24.71
CA ASP A 229 -6.46 5.67 25.52
C ASP A 229 -5.48 6.60 24.78
N SER A 230 -5.12 6.29 23.53
CA SER A 230 -4.20 7.10 22.73
C SER A 230 -4.84 8.39 22.25
N SER A 231 -4.18 9.53 22.50
CA SER A 231 -4.58 10.82 21.94
C SER A 231 -3.92 11.07 20.59
N ILE A 232 -4.71 11.12 19.51
CA ILE A 232 -4.19 11.44 18.18
C ILE A 232 -4.10 12.96 18.00
N THR A 233 -2.91 13.47 17.73
CA THR A 233 -2.70 14.90 17.46
C THR A 233 -2.75 15.21 15.97
N LYS A 234 -2.90 16.49 15.61
CA LYS A 234 -2.78 16.95 14.20
C LYS A 234 -1.41 16.63 13.61
N THR A 235 -0.37 16.62 14.45
CA THR A 235 0.98 16.26 14.04
C THR A 235 1.05 14.80 13.63
N ASP A 236 0.43 13.90 14.40
CA ASP A 236 0.41 12.46 14.07
C ASP A 236 -0.30 12.22 12.73
N LEU A 237 -1.41 12.91 12.49
CA LEU A 237 -2.13 12.86 11.21
C LEU A 237 -1.29 13.39 10.04
N TYR A 238 -0.55 14.48 10.27
CA TYR A 238 0.36 15.03 9.27
C TYR A 238 1.48 14.03 8.95
N ARG A 239 2.12 13.45 9.97
CA ARG A 239 3.15 12.43 9.81
C ARG A 239 2.64 11.23 9.05
N ALA A 240 1.43 10.75 9.37
CA ALA A 240 0.78 9.66 8.65
C ALA A 240 0.63 9.94 7.15
N SER A 241 0.22 11.18 6.81
CA SER A 241 0.01 11.56 5.41
C SER A 241 1.30 11.64 4.60
N GLN A 242 2.43 11.80 5.27
CA GLN A 242 3.75 11.89 4.64
C GLN A 242 4.59 10.61 4.83
N LEU A 243 4.11 9.66 5.66
CA LEU A 243 4.84 8.49 6.14
C LEU A 243 6.12 8.83 6.92
N ASN A 244 6.10 9.91 7.70
CA ASN A 244 7.27 10.35 8.45
C ASN A 244 7.48 9.52 9.73
N GLY A 245 8.22 8.41 9.58
CA GLY A 245 8.66 7.54 10.68
C GLY A 245 9.90 8.08 11.40
N TYR A 246 11.09 7.65 10.97
CA TYR A 246 12.40 8.01 11.52
C TYR A 246 13.22 8.87 10.58
N ASP A 247 14.05 9.76 11.15
CA ASP A 247 15.11 10.46 10.43
C ASP A 247 16.36 9.56 10.27
N LEU A 248 17.43 10.09 9.65
CA LEU A 248 18.70 9.39 9.42
C LEU A 248 19.42 8.97 10.72
N ASP A 249 19.08 9.60 11.85
CA ASP A 249 19.64 9.25 13.16
C ASP A 249 18.77 8.22 13.91
N GLY A 250 17.71 7.70 13.27
CA GLY A 250 16.75 6.79 13.88
C GLY A 250 15.80 7.47 14.88
N LYS A 251 15.65 8.79 14.84
CA LYS A 251 14.75 9.53 15.75
C LYS A 251 13.42 9.82 15.07
N PRO A 252 12.28 9.72 15.78
CA PRO A 252 11.00 10.12 15.23
C PRO A 252 11.00 11.57 14.74
N TYR A 253 10.49 11.83 13.53
CA TYR A 253 10.47 13.17 12.94
C TYR A 253 9.13 13.54 12.31
N VAL A 254 8.88 14.84 12.21
CA VAL A 254 7.60 15.38 11.71
C VAL A 254 7.67 15.78 10.24
N GLY A 255 8.85 16.14 9.72
CA GLY A 255 9.05 16.65 8.35
C GLY A 255 8.68 18.13 8.16
N ALA A 256 7.89 18.71 9.08
CA ALA A 256 7.64 20.15 9.16
C ALA A 256 7.58 20.61 10.63
N LEU A 257 8.23 21.74 10.94
CA LEU A 257 8.30 22.27 12.31
C LEU A 257 7.34 23.43 12.58
N ASN A 258 6.63 23.93 11.56
CA ASN A 258 5.73 25.07 11.70
C ASN A 258 4.30 24.59 12.06
N PRO A 259 3.80 24.82 13.29
CA PRO A 259 2.48 24.33 13.69
C PRO A 259 1.34 24.93 12.86
N ALA A 260 1.49 26.18 12.41
CA ALA A 260 0.48 26.83 11.58
C ALA A 260 0.42 26.22 10.17
N TYR A 261 1.54 25.68 9.66
CA TYR A 261 1.55 24.92 8.42
C TYR A 261 0.85 23.58 8.59
N ILE A 262 1.17 22.84 9.66
CA ILE A 262 0.53 21.56 10.00
C ILE A 262 -0.99 21.74 10.14
N ASP A 263 -1.45 22.78 10.85
CA ASP A 263 -2.87 23.07 11.02
C ASP A 263 -3.57 23.38 9.68
N ARG A 264 -2.92 24.14 8.78
CA ARG A 264 -3.46 24.41 7.44
C ARG A 264 -3.53 23.13 6.60
N HIS A 265 -2.50 22.29 6.66
CA HIS A 265 -2.48 21.01 5.96
C HIS A 265 -3.61 20.12 6.45
N TYR A 266 -3.75 19.97 7.78
CA TYR A 266 -4.84 19.24 8.40
C TYR A 266 -6.21 19.75 7.94
N LYS A 267 -6.45 21.07 7.98
CA LYS A 267 -7.71 21.66 7.52
C LYS A 267 -7.98 21.38 6.04
N LYS A 268 -6.98 21.56 5.18
CA LYS A 268 -7.11 21.31 3.73
C LYS A 268 -7.39 19.84 3.44
N THR A 269 -6.67 18.92 4.08
CA THR A 269 -6.83 17.47 3.85
C THR A 269 -8.12 16.94 4.51
N SER A 270 -8.56 17.51 5.63
CA SER A 270 -9.89 17.23 6.20
C SER A 270 -11.05 17.74 5.32
N MET A 271 -10.79 18.74 4.46
CA MET A 271 -11.73 19.20 3.42
C MET A 271 -11.62 18.39 2.10
N ILE A 272 -10.53 17.66 1.87
CA ILE A 272 -10.33 16.76 0.72
C ILE A 272 -10.66 15.33 1.17
N ALA A 273 -11.91 15.08 1.52
CA ALA A 273 -12.44 13.74 1.75
C ALA A 273 -12.68 13.00 0.40
N GLY A 274 -11.64 12.89 -0.43
CA GLY A 274 -11.77 12.32 -1.78
C GLY A 274 -10.51 11.75 -2.45
N GLY A 275 -9.32 11.78 -1.84
CA GLY A 275 -8.09 11.33 -2.53
C GLY A 275 -7.07 10.52 -1.72
N MET A 276 -7.12 10.55 -0.39
CA MET A 276 -6.24 9.75 0.47
C MET A 276 -7.01 9.43 1.75
N LYS A 277 -7.55 8.21 1.86
CA LYS A 277 -8.37 7.78 2.99
C LYS A 277 -7.51 6.99 3.97
N LEU A 278 -6.78 7.69 4.83
CA LEU A 278 -6.24 7.09 6.03
C LEU A 278 -7.39 6.99 7.03
N ILE A 279 -7.83 5.78 7.36
CA ILE A 279 -8.82 5.56 8.43
C ILE A 279 -8.03 5.24 9.68
N LEU A 280 -7.79 6.26 10.51
CA LEU A 280 -7.40 6.04 11.90
C LEU A 280 -8.70 5.89 12.69
N SER A 281 -8.92 4.71 13.24
CA SER A 281 -10.06 4.44 14.11
C SER A 281 -9.56 4.13 15.52
N GLN A 282 -10.13 4.83 16.51
CA GLN A 282 -10.06 4.38 17.90
C GLN A 282 -11.04 3.21 18.03
N ALA A 283 -10.57 2.07 18.53
CA ALA A 283 -11.39 0.89 18.71
C ALA A 283 -12.42 1.15 19.82
N SER A 284 -13.64 1.55 19.48
CA SER A 284 -14.74 1.42 20.44
C SER A 284 -15.31 0.02 20.33
N THR A 285 -15.35 -0.70 21.44
CA THR A 285 -15.98 -2.02 21.56
C THR A 285 -17.39 -1.99 20.98
N ILE A 286 -17.60 -2.70 19.87
CA ILE A 286 -18.94 -3.04 19.39
C ILE A 286 -19.42 -4.18 20.28
N SER A 287 -20.23 -3.85 21.29
CA SER A 287 -21.08 -4.83 21.97
C SER A 287 -22.06 -5.45 20.96
N PRO A 288 -22.22 -6.77 20.93
CA PRO A 288 -23.18 -7.41 20.04
C PRO A 288 -24.59 -7.18 20.57
N VAL A 289 -25.45 -6.61 19.74
CA VAL A 289 -26.91 -6.75 19.81
C VAL A 289 -27.41 -7.16 18.45
#